data_AF-A0A3D4W246-F1
#
_entry.id   AF-A0A3D4W246-F1
#
_cell.length_a   1.000
_cell.length_b   1.000
_cell.length_c   1.000
_cell.angle_alpha   90.00
_cell.angle_beta   90.00
_cell.angle_gamma   90.00
#
_symmetry.space_group_name_H-M   'P 1'
#
loop_
_entity.id
_entity.type
_entity.pdbx_description
1 polymer ?
#
loop_
_entity_poly.entity_id
_entity_poly.type
_entity_poly.pdbx_seq_one_letter_code
_entity_poly.pdbx_strand_id
1 'polypeptide(L)'
;MTNREEIERRRTFAIISHPDAGKTTLTEKLLLYGGAINQAGSVKGKQSAKHAVSDWMDIEKQRGISVTSSVLQFNYAGKCVNILDTPGHQDFSEDTYRTLMAADSAVMVIDA
;
A
#
# COMPACT_ATOMS: atom_id res chain seq x y z
N MET A 1 12.51 -9.46 -24.49
CA MET A 1 11.38 -8.58 -24.16
C MET A 1 11.65 -7.22 -24.76
N THR A 2 10.70 -6.67 -25.52
CA THR A 2 10.79 -5.32 -26.07
C THR A 2 10.46 -4.27 -25.01
N ASN A 3 10.89 -3.02 -25.21
CA ASN A 3 10.51 -1.92 -24.31
C ASN A 3 8.99 -1.79 -24.16
N ARG A 4 8.24 -2.04 -25.25
CA ARG A 4 6.79 -1.99 -25.24
C ARG A 4 6.17 -3.08 -24.36
N GLU A 5 6.67 -4.31 -24.45
CA GLU A 5 6.22 -5.41 -23.61
C GLU A 5 6.44 -5.13 -22.12
N GLU A 6 7.59 -4.53 -21.77
CA GLU A 6 7.89 -4.14 -20.40
C GLU A 6 6.99 -3.02 -19.89
N ILE A 7 6.64 -2.04 -20.73
CA ILE A 7 5.66 -0.99 -20.38
C ILE A 7 4.29 -1.61 -20.13
N GLU A 8 3.81 -2.48 -21.03
CA GLU A 8 2.50 -3.14 -20.91
C GLU A 8 2.40 -4.13 -19.73
N ARG A 9 3.55 -4.52 -19.15
CA ARG A 9 3.65 -5.38 -17.96
C ARG A 9 3.42 -4.62 -16.66
N ARG A 10 3.70 -3.31 -16.60
CA ARG A 10 3.65 -2.51 -15.36
C ARG A 10 2.24 -2.05 -15.02
N ARG A 11 1.91 -2.07 -13.74
CA ARG A 11 0.65 -1.54 -13.18
C ARG A 11 1.00 -0.72 -11.95
N THR A 12 0.92 0.59 -12.04
CA THR A 12 1.20 1.50 -10.92
C THR A 12 -0.10 2.16 -10.47
N PHE A 13 -0.48 1.95 -9.21
CA PHE A 13 -1.69 2.56 -8.67
C PHE A 13 -1.52 2.99 -7.22
N ALA A 14 -2.29 4.00 -6.83
CA ALA A 14 -2.39 4.44 -5.45
C ALA A 14 -3.61 3.83 -4.76
N ILE A 15 -3.52 3.57 -3.46
CA ILE A 15 -4.68 3.22 -2.64
C ILE A 15 -5.07 4.45 -1.83
N ILE A 16 -6.34 4.86 -1.93
CA ILE A 16 -6.89 6.03 -1.23
C ILE A 16 -8.11 5.62 -0.41
N SER A 17 -8.26 6.23 0.76
CA SER A 17 -9.39 5.98 1.65
C SER A 17 -9.47 7.07 2.72
N HIS A 18 -10.61 7.15 3.41
CA HIS A 18 -10.70 7.83 4.70
C HIS A 18 -9.82 7.09 5.74
N PRO A 19 -9.35 7.75 6.82
CA PRO A 19 -8.77 7.06 7.98
C PRO A 19 -9.59 5.83 8.39
N ASP A 20 -8.90 4.78 8.84
CA ASP A 20 -9.49 3.53 9.35
C ASP A 20 -10.32 2.67 8.38
N ALA A 21 -10.55 3.08 7.12
CA ALA A 21 -11.35 2.33 6.14
C ALA A 21 -10.70 1.02 5.63
N GLY A 22 -9.52 0.64 6.13
CA GLY A 22 -8.90 -0.66 5.82
C GLY A 22 -7.85 -0.68 4.71
N LYS A 23 -7.33 0.48 4.29
CA LYS A 23 -6.24 0.58 3.28
C LYS A 23 -5.05 -0.34 3.60
N THR A 24 -4.50 -0.24 4.81
CA THR A 24 -3.34 -1.04 5.23
C THR A 24 -3.63 -2.54 5.14
N THR A 25 -4.83 -2.97 5.57
CA THR A 25 -5.25 -4.37 5.48
C THR A 25 -5.34 -4.85 4.03
N LEU A 26 -5.86 -4.02 3.12
CA LEU A 26 -5.91 -4.35 1.69
C LEU A 26 -4.50 -4.47 1.11
N THR A 27 -3.61 -3.52 1.40
CA THR A 27 -2.21 -3.52 0.95
C THR A 27 -1.49 -4.81 1.35
N GLU A 28 -1.61 -5.23 2.61
CA GLU A 28 -0.98 -6.47 3.07
C GLU A 28 -1.54 -7.72 2.38
N LYS A 29 -2.85 -7.78 2.10
CA LYS A 29 -3.43 -8.91 1.36
C LYS A 29 -2.94 -8.95 -0.08
N LEU A 30 -2.80 -7.80 -0.73
CA LEU A 30 -2.25 -7.73 -2.08
C LEU A 30 -0.79 -8.23 -2.11
N LEU A 31 0.03 -7.83 -1.13
CA LEU A 31 1.40 -8.34 -0.99
C LEU A 31 1.45 -9.85 -0.75
N LEU A 32 0.54 -10.38 0.08
CA LEU A 32 0.43 -11.81 0.35
C LEU A 32 0.06 -12.58 -0.92
N TYR A 33 -0.94 -12.10 -1.67
CA TYR A 33 -1.36 -12.74 -2.93
C TYR A 33 -0.32 -12.60 -4.04
N GLY A 34 0.49 -11.55 -4.01
CA GLY A 34 1.65 -11.36 -4.87
C GLY A 34 2.88 -12.20 -4.49
N GLY A 35 2.82 -12.94 -3.38
CA GLY A 35 3.96 -13.70 -2.85
C GLY A 35 5.13 -12.84 -2.39
N ALA A 36 4.93 -11.52 -2.22
CA ALA A 36 5.96 -10.60 -1.73
C ALA A 36 6.18 -10.72 -0.22
N ILE A 37 5.18 -11.23 0.50
CA ILE A 37 5.27 -11.59 1.92
C ILE A 37 4.73 -13.00 2.12
N ASN A 38 5.36 -13.78 3.00
CA ASN A 38 4.93 -15.15 3.30
C ASN A 38 3.74 -15.22 4.28
N GLN A 39 3.49 -14.13 5.03
CA GLN A 39 2.37 -13.99 5.97
C GLN A 39 1.93 -12.52 5.99
N ALA A 40 0.62 -12.25 5.95
CA ALA A 40 0.07 -10.90 6.15
C ALA A 40 -0.03 -10.57 7.65
N GLY A 41 0.28 -9.33 8.03
CA GLY A 41 0.05 -8.81 9.39
C GLY A 41 -1.43 -8.57 9.68
N SER A 42 -1.72 -8.19 10.94
CA SER A 42 -3.05 -7.71 11.35
C SER A 42 -2.89 -6.31 11.94
N VAL A 43 -3.72 -5.36 11.48
CA VAL A 43 -3.67 -3.95 11.87
C VAL A 43 -4.49 -3.67 13.16
N LYS A 44 -5.42 -4.56 13.54
CA LYS A 44 -6.22 -4.45 14.78
C LYS A 44 -6.30 -5.80 15.49
N GLY A 45 -5.68 -5.91 16.69
CA GLY A 45 -6.01 -6.97 17.65
C GLY A 45 -4.84 -7.56 18.44
N LYS A 46 -4.81 -7.23 19.74
CA LYS A 46 -4.32 -8.01 20.90
C LYS A 46 -3.33 -9.17 20.63
N GLN A 47 -2.12 -9.03 21.19
CA GLN A 47 -1.23 -10.13 21.62
C GLN A 47 -0.65 -11.10 20.57
N SER A 48 -0.74 -10.84 19.27
CA SER A 48 0.10 -11.53 18.28
C SER A 48 1.26 -10.64 17.83
N ALA A 49 2.49 -11.03 18.19
CA ALA A 49 3.73 -10.27 18.06
C ALA A 49 4.26 -10.08 16.62
N LYS A 50 3.40 -9.88 15.61
CA LYS A 50 3.83 -9.64 14.22
C LYS A 50 3.13 -8.42 13.65
N HIS A 51 3.91 -7.35 13.50
CA HIS A 51 3.46 -6.06 12.94
C HIS A 51 3.34 -6.15 11.42
N ALA A 52 2.51 -5.29 10.84
CA ALA A 52 2.34 -5.21 9.40
C ALA A 52 3.66 -4.87 8.69
N VAL A 53 3.91 -5.47 7.52
CA VAL A 53 5.18 -5.28 6.78
C VAL A 53 5.26 -3.89 6.14
N SER A 54 4.11 -3.22 5.94
CA SER A 54 4.04 -1.83 5.47
C SER A 54 4.57 -0.80 6.46
N ASP A 55 4.63 -1.12 7.75
CA ASP A 55 4.84 -0.14 8.84
C ASP A 55 6.31 -0.07 9.30
N TRP A 56 7.25 -0.07 8.36
CA TRP A 56 8.70 -0.18 8.63
C TRP A 56 9.42 1.15 8.94
N MET A 57 8.72 2.12 9.53
CA MET A 57 9.36 3.24 10.24
C MET A 57 8.94 3.27 11.70
N ASP A 58 9.92 3.33 12.63
CA ASP A 58 9.68 3.33 14.08
C ASP A 58 8.74 4.46 14.55
N ILE A 59 8.64 5.55 13.77
CA ILE A 59 7.69 6.65 13.97
C ILE A 59 6.23 6.23 13.72
N GLU A 60 5.97 5.40 12.71
CA GLU A 60 4.62 4.94 12.38
C GLU A 60 4.11 3.95 13.43
N LYS A 61 4.99 3.07 13.93
CA LYS A 61 4.70 2.18 15.07
C LYS A 61 4.36 2.93 16.35
N GLN A 62 5.04 4.06 16.62
CA GLN A 62 4.78 4.88 17.81
C GLN A 62 3.44 5.62 17.73
N ARG A 63 2.98 5.97 16.52
CA ARG A 63 1.77 6.79 16.32
C ARG A 63 0.54 5.98 15.91
N GLY A 64 0.69 4.72 15.48
CA GLY A 64 -0.41 3.87 15.01
C GLY A 64 -1.07 4.37 13.71
N ILE A 65 -0.36 5.21 12.95
CA ILE A 65 -0.84 5.81 11.69
C ILE A 65 0.27 5.75 10.64
N SER A 66 -0.08 5.62 9.36
CA SER A 66 0.86 5.79 8.24
C SER A 66 1.22 7.26 8.09
N VAL A 67 2.50 7.58 8.24
CA VAL A 67 3.08 8.94 8.25
C VAL A 67 3.79 9.25 6.93
N THR A 68 4.23 8.24 6.18
CA THR A 68 5.05 8.42 4.97
C THR A 68 4.52 7.65 3.77
N SER A 69 4.77 8.17 2.56
CA SER A 69 4.42 7.49 1.32
C SER A 69 5.45 6.39 1.01
N SER A 70 5.00 5.15 0.97
CA SER A 70 5.84 3.98 0.65
C SER A 70 5.46 3.39 -0.70
N VAL A 71 6.46 3.00 -1.50
CA VAL A 71 6.25 2.28 -2.76
C VAL A 71 6.50 0.79 -2.53
N LEU A 72 5.49 -0.03 -2.80
CA LEU A 72 5.54 -1.47 -2.64
C LEU A 72 5.41 -2.15 -3.99
N GLN A 73 6.35 -3.04 -4.33
CA GLN A 73 6.37 -3.72 -5.63
C GLN A 73 6.25 -5.23 -5.47
N PHE A 74 5.41 -5.87 -6.28
CA PHE A 74 5.28 -7.33 -6.35
C PHE A 74 4.90 -7.79 -7.77
N ASN A 75 5.08 -9.09 -8.05
CA ASN A 75 4.63 -9.68 -9.30
C ASN A 75 3.30 -10.42 -9.08
N TYR A 76 2.34 -10.22 -9.98
CA TYR A 76 1.06 -10.94 -9.95
C TYR A 76 0.59 -11.24 -11.36
N ALA A 77 0.27 -12.50 -11.65
CA ALA A 77 -0.20 -12.95 -12.97
C ALA A 77 0.66 -12.44 -14.15
N GLY A 78 1.99 -12.47 -13.99
CA GLY A 78 2.94 -11.98 -15.00
C GLY A 78 3.05 -10.46 -15.11
N LYS A 79 2.31 -9.69 -14.31
CA LYS A 79 2.39 -8.22 -14.24
C LYS A 79 3.29 -7.77 -13.09
N CYS A 80 3.98 -6.66 -13.28
CA CYS A 80 4.73 -5.98 -12.24
C CYS A 80 3.82 -4.91 -11.62
N VAL A 81 3.42 -5.10 -10.37
CA VAL A 81 2.47 -4.24 -9.67
C VAL A 81 3.24 -3.34 -8.71
N ASN A 82 3.01 -2.03 -8.81
CA ASN A 82 3.53 -1.01 -7.89
C ASN A 82 2.35 -0.38 -7.16
N ILE A 83 2.31 -0.52 -5.84
CA ILE A 83 1.37 0.18 -4.96
C ILE A 83 2.06 1.41 -4.42
N LEU A 84 1.44 2.55 -4.63
CA LEU A 84 1.79 3.80 -3.97
C LEU A 84 0.88 3.95 -2.74
N ASP A 85 1.41 3.63 -1.56
CA ASP A 85 0.63 3.76 -0.34
C ASP A 85 0.61 5.24 0.08
N THR A 86 -0.59 5.78 0.21
CA THR A 86 -0.79 7.17 0.63
C THR A 86 -0.91 7.24 2.15
N PRO A 87 -0.52 8.32 2.82
CA PRO A 87 -0.92 8.54 4.20
C PRO A 87 -2.45 8.61 4.32
N GLY A 88 -3.03 8.00 5.35
CA GLY A 88 -4.49 8.01 5.57
C GLY A 88 -5.01 9.20 6.38
N HIS A 89 -4.12 9.92 7.08
CA HIS A 89 -4.50 10.95 8.05
C HIS A 89 -4.68 12.33 7.38
N GLN A 90 -5.67 13.09 7.85
CA GLN A 90 -6.10 14.37 7.26
C GLN A 90 -4.95 15.41 7.19
N ASP A 91 -3.98 15.30 8.09
CA ASP A 91 -2.80 16.18 8.17
C ASP A 91 -1.78 15.98 7.04
N PHE A 92 -1.93 14.94 6.18
CA PHE A 92 -0.96 14.61 5.12
C PHE A 92 -1.55 14.75 3.71
N SER A 93 -2.43 15.72 3.53
CA SER A 93 -3.11 15.97 2.25
C SER A 93 -2.13 16.25 1.11
N GLU A 94 -1.06 17.01 1.33
CA GLU A 94 -0.11 17.39 0.27
C GLU A 94 0.73 16.20 -0.24
N ASP A 95 1.19 15.33 0.67
CA ASP A 95 1.90 14.10 0.31
C ASP A 95 0.99 13.12 -0.43
N THR A 96 -0.28 13.06 -0.04
CA THR A 96 -1.30 12.27 -0.75
C THR A 96 -1.47 12.75 -2.19
N TYR A 97 -1.57 14.07 -2.42
CA TYR A 97 -1.69 14.63 -3.76
C TYR A 97 -0.45 14.37 -4.63
N ARG A 98 0.75 14.50 -4.07
CA ARG A 98 2.00 14.17 -4.78
C ARG A 98 2.05 12.71 -5.19
N THR A 99 1.64 11.81 -4.30
CA THR A 99 1.64 10.36 -4.58
C THR A 99 0.65 10.00 -5.68
N LEU A 100 -0.50 10.67 -5.75
CA LEU A 100 -1.47 10.48 -6.83
C LEU A 100 -0.93 10.92 -8.20
N MET A 101 -0.09 11.96 -8.26
CA MET A 101 0.53 12.41 -9.52
C MET A 101 1.51 11.39 -10.12
N ALA A 102 2.02 10.46 -9.31
CA ALA A 102 2.90 9.39 -9.75
C ALA A 102 2.15 8.09 -10.11
N ALA A 103 0.83 8.04 -9.92
CA ALA A 103 0.00 6.88 -10.20
C ALA A 103 -0.64 6.95 -11.59
N ASP A 104 -0.71 5.80 -12.28
CA ASP A 104 -1.50 5.71 -13.52
C ASP A 104 -3.00 5.53 -13.23
N SER A 105 -3.34 5.06 -12.03
CA SER A 105 -4.71 4.80 -11.58
C SER A 105 -4.82 4.81 -10.05
N ALA A 106 -6.05 4.81 -9.53
CA ALA A 106 -6.30 4.77 -8.08
C ALA A 106 -7.37 3.74 -7.72
N VAL A 107 -7.23 3.14 -6.54
CA VAL A 107 -8.21 2.24 -5.92
C VAL A 107 -8.73 2.92 -4.66
N MET A 108 -10.03 3.20 -4.62
CA MET A 108 -10.69 3.81 -3.47
C MET A 108 -11.31 2.73 -2.58
N VAL A 109 -10.95 2.73 -1.30
CA VAL A 109 -11.53 1.83 -0.29
C VAL A 109 -12.57 2.60 0.52
N ILE A 110 -13.74 2.01 0.67
CA ILE A 110 -14.89 2.56 1.39
C ILE A 110 -15.32 1.53 2.43
N ASP A 111 -15.52 1.99 3.67
CA ASP A 111 -16.13 1.18 4.73
C ASP A 111 -17.65 1.14 4.55
N ALA A 112 -18.27 -0.02 4.77
CA ALA A 112 -19.65 -0.34 4.37
C ALA A 112 -20.71 -0.01 5.42
#